data_AF-A0A966WA22-F1
#
_entry.id   AF-A0A966WA22-F1
#
_cell.length_a   1.000
_cell.length_b   1.000
_cell.length_c   1.000
_cell.angle_alpha   90.00
_cell.angle_beta   90.00
_cell.angle_gamma   90.00
#
_symmetry.space_group_name_H-M   'P 1'
#
loop_
_entity.id
_entity.type
_entity.pdbx_description
1 polymer ?
#
loop_
_entity_poly.entity_id
_entity_poly.type
_entity_poly.pdbx_seq_one_letter_code
_entity_poly.pdbx_strand_id
1 'polypeptide(L)'
;MTELREHWQAAYSEKAVDQRSWSSDADVSLRLIQRYSSRFDARIVDVGGGASPLAHRLIEVGYLDVSVVDISQQALDEARMATPSGSRVTWMCTDIREWTPARNYDVWHDRAVL
;
A
#
# COMPACT_ATOMS: atom_id res chain seq x y z
N MET A 1 -20.43 -2.90 6.98
CA MET A 1 -19.04 -2.61 7.38
C MET A 1 -18.25 -3.90 7.60
N THR A 2 -18.78 -4.83 8.40
CA THR A 2 -18.19 -6.17 8.60
C THR A 2 -18.09 -6.96 7.29
N GLU A 3 -19.14 -6.98 6.48
CA GLU A 3 -19.18 -7.73 5.21
C GLU A 3 -18.10 -7.31 4.19
N LEU A 4 -17.77 -6.02 4.10
CA LEU A 4 -16.77 -5.54 3.13
C LEU A 4 -15.35 -5.93 3.56
N ARG A 5 -15.06 -5.82 4.86
CA ARG A 5 -13.79 -6.26 5.43
C ARG A 5 -13.62 -7.77 5.32
N GLU A 6 -14.67 -8.53 5.66
CA GLU A 6 -14.70 -9.99 5.52
C GLU A 6 -14.54 -10.42 4.06
N HIS A 7 -15.19 -9.73 3.12
CA HIS A 7 -15.05 -9.99 1.68
C HIS A 7 -13.60 -9.86 1.22
N TRP A 8 -12.93 -8.74 1.56
CA TRP A 8 -11.53 -8.54 1.15
C TRP A 8 -10.60 -9.51 1.88
N GLN A 9 -10.79 -9.76 3.18
CA GLN A 9 -10.02 -10.78 3.89
C GLN A 9 -10.15 -12.17 3.24
N ALA A 10 -11.37 -12.60 2.91
CA ALA A 10 -11.59 -13.86 2.21
C ALA A 10 -10.93 -13.88 0.82
N ALA A 11 -11.05 -12.80 0.04
CA ALA A 11 -10.45 -12.70 -1.27
C ALA A 11 -8.91 -12.80 -1.24
N TYR A 12 -8.27 -12.23 -0.21
CA TYR A 12 -6.82 -12.37 0.00
C TYR A 12 -6.45 -13.78 0.50
N SER A 13 -7.30 -14.44 1.28
CA SER A 13 -7.06 -15.80 1.77
C SER A 13 -7.27 -16.91 0.74
N GLU A 14 -8.23 -16.75 -0.16
CA GLU A 14 -8.66 -17.81 -1.09
C GLU A 14 -7.93 -17.78 -2.43
N LYS A 15 -7.41 -16.62 -2.84
CA LYS A 15 -6.75 -16.44 -4.14
C LYS A 15 -5.25 -16.24 -3.96
N ALA A 16 -4.48 -17.07 -4.67
CA ALA A 16 -3.06 -16.86 -4.85
C ALA A 16 -2.81 -15.49 -5.53
N VAL A 17 -1.65 -14.88 -5.24
CA VAL A 17 -1.31 -13.50 -5.67
C VAL A 17 -1.45 -13.31 -7.19
N ASP A 18 -1.13 -14.34 -7.97
CA ASP A 18 -1.25 -14.40 -9.43
C ASP A 18 -2.70 -14.49 -9.95
N GLN A 19 -3.66 -14.86 -9.08
CA GLN A 19 -5.08 -14.94 -9.39
C GLN A 19 -5.86 -13.67 -9.00
N ARG A 20 -5.18 -12.65 -8.44
CA ARG A 20 -5.79 -11.37 -8.07
C ARG A 20 -5.60 -10.37 -9.22
N SER A 21 -6.66 -10.13 -10.00
CA SER A 21 -6.63 -9.26 -11.19
C SER A 21 -6.29 -7.79 -10.93
N TRP A 22 -6.27 -7.36 -9.67
CA TRP A 22 -5.90 -6.02 -9.23
C TRP A 22 -4.45 -5.90 -8.75
N SER A 23 -3.64 -6.95 -8.95
CA SER A 23 -2.17 -6.87 -8.90
C SER A 23 -1.68 -5.98 -10.05
N SER A 24 -1.84 -4.67 -9.90
CA SER A 24 -1.42 -3.65 -10.87
C SER A 24 0.10 -3.56 -10.91
N ASP A 25 0.63 -3.23 -12.09
CA ASP A 25 2.06 -3.01 -12.30
C ASP A 25 2.58 -1.82 -11.46
N ALA A 26 3.28 -2.14 -10.37
CA ALA A 26 3.87 -1.17 -9.47
C ALA A 26 4.92 -0.28 -10.16
N ASP A 27 5.45 -0.68 -11.32
CA ASP A 27 6.45 0.11 -12.04
C ASP A 27 5.86 1.42 -12.58
N VAL A 28 4.58 1.41 -13.00
CA VAL A 28 3.91 2.64 -13.45
C VAL A 28 3.78 3.62 -12.28
N SER A 29 3.27 3.15 -11.15
CA SER A 29 3.13 3.95 -9.94
C SER A 29 4.47 4.50 -9.46
N LEU A 30 5.49 3.63 -9.40
CA LEU A 30 6.84 4.03 -9.00
C LEU A 30 7.39 5.14 -9.90
N ARG A 31 7.31 4.98 -11.24
CA ARG A 31 7.80 5.99 -12.18
C ARG A 31 7.06 7.32 -12.03
N LEU A 32 5.75 7.29 -11.81
CA LEU A 32 4.97 8.51 -11.60
C LEU A 32 5.37 9.21 -10.30
N ILE A 33 5.51 8.47 -9.20
CA ILE A 33 5.95 9.01 -7.91
C ILE A 33 7.35 9.63 -8.05
N GLN A 34 8.30 8.94 -8.66
CA GLN A 34 9.66 9.47 -8.89
C GLN A 34 9.66 10.73 -9.76
N ARG A 35 8.78 10.80 -10.76
CA ARG A 35 8.66 11.96 -11.65
C ARG A 35 8.14 13.20 -10.92
N TYR A 36 7.21 13.05 -9.99
CA TYR A 36 6.53 14.17 -9.33
C TYR A 36 7.01 14.43 -7.90
N SER A 37 7.77 13.52 -7.30
CA SER A 37 8.35 13.63 -5.97
C SER A 37 9.79 13.13 -5.97
N SER A 38 10.72 13.98 -6.41
CA SER A 38 12.16 13.68 -6.47
C SER A 38 12.86 13.66 -5.10
N ARG A 39 12.14 14.04 -4.03
CA ARG A 39 12.64 14.04 -2.65
C ARG A 39 12.42 12.69 -2.00
N PHE A 40 13.51 12.04 -1.58
CA PHE A 40 13.47 10.75 -0.87
C PHE A 40 12.90 10.83 0.55
N ASP A 41 12.84 12.04 1.13
CA ASP A 41 12.19 12.30 2.41
C ASP A 41 10.70 12.71 2.27
N ALA A 42 10.15 12.64 1.06
CA ALA A 42 8.72 12.86 0.84
C ALA A 42 7.89 11.80 1.56
N ARG A 43 6.79 12.25 2.16
CA ARG A 43 5.82 11.41 2.87
C ARG A 43 4.83 10.86 1.86
N ILE A 44 4.92 9.56 1.60
CA ILE A 44 4.09 8.88 0.60
C ILE A 44 3.07 8.01 1.32
N VAL A 45 1.81 8.06 0.90
CA VAL A 45 0.79 7.08 1.27
C VAL A 45 0.27 6.34 0.04
N ASP A 46 0.30 5.00 0.09
CA ASP A 46 -0.36 4.10 -0.87
C ASP A 46 -1.69 3.61 -0.24
N VAL A 47 -2.79 4.10 -0.77
CA VAL A 47 -4.16 3.84 -0.31
C VAL A 47 -4.79 2.73 -1.16
N GLY A 48 -5.37 1.73 -0.50
CA GLY A 48 -5.73 0.47 -1.16
C GLY A 48 -4.48 -0.29 -1.60
N GLY A 49 -3.40 -0.15 -0.82
CA GLY A 49 -2.09 -0.70 -1.18
C GLY A 49 -2.09 -2.22 -1.26
N GLY A 50 -2.83 -2.86 -0.35
CA GLY A 50 -2.95 -4.31 -0.24
C GLY A 50 -1.60 -5.01 -0.26
N ALA A 51 -1.52 -6.10 -1.03
CA ALA A 51 -0.32 -6.90 -1.24
C ALA A 51 0.59 -6.34 -2.37
N SER A 52 0.39 -5.09 -2.79
CA SER A 52 1.18 -4.48 -3.88
C SER A 52 2.67 -4.40 -3.51
N PRO A 53 3.58 -4.65 -4.47
CA PRO A 53 5.01 -4.48 -4.24
C PRO A 53 5.45 -3.01 -4.21
N LEU A 54 4.55 -2.03 -4.46
CA LEU A 54 4.92 -0.62 -4.55
C LEU A 54 5.66 -0.10 -3.31
N ALA A 55 5.19 -0.42 -2.10
CA ALA A 55 5.83 0.03 -0.87
C ALA A 55 7.27 -0.51 -0.76
N HIS A 56 7.46 -1.79 -1.04
CA HIS A 56 8.78 -2.41 -1.09
C HIS A 56 9.69 -1.72 -2.13
N ARG A 57 9.19 -1.50 -3.36
CA ARG A 57 9.94 -0.83 -4.42
C ARG A 57 10.33 0.61 -4.07
N LEU A 58 9.45 1.37 -3.42
CA LEU A 58 9.75 2.73 -2.96
C LEU A 58 10.90 2.72 -1.95
N ILE A 59 10.92 1.75 -1.03
CA ILE A 59 12.04 1.58 -0.11
C ILE A 59 13.33 1.20 -0.86
N GLU A 60 13.27 0.26 -1.81
CA GLU A 60 14.45 -0.16 -2.60
C GLU A 60 15.12 0.99 -3.33
N VAL A 61 14.33 1.93 -3.87
CA VAL A 61 14.87 3.11 -4.57
C VAL A 61 15.27 4.26 -3.64
N GLY A 62 15.02 4.15 -2.33
CA GLY A 62 15.54 5.06 -1.30
C GLY A 62 14.53 5.97 -0.61
N TYR A 63 13.22 5.84 -0.85
CA TYR A 63 12.24 6.62 -0.08
C TYR A 63 12.23 6.22 1.40
N LEU A 64 12.07 7.21 2.27
CA LEU A 64 12.30 7.05 3.71
C LEU A 64 11.03 7.03 4.55
N ASP A 65 9.91 7.54 4.03
CA ASP A 65 8.64 7.69 4.75
C ASP A 65 7.46 7.22 3.91
N VAL A 66 7.26 5.90 3.92
CA VAL A 66 6.20 5.22 3.17
C VAL A 66 5.12 4.71 4.12
N SER A 67 3.87 4.98 3.79
CA SER A 67 2.69 4.49 4.48
C SER A 67 1.82 3.66 3.53
N VAL A 68 1.21 2.60 4.06
CA VAL A 68 0.24 1.79 3.32
C VAL A 68 -1.04 1.71 4.13
N VAL A 69 -2.16 2.05 3.50
CA VAL A 69 -3.51 1.94 4.07
C VAL A 69 -4.28 0.89 3.30
N ASP A 70 -4.81 -0.10 4.00
CA ASP A 70 -5.70 -1.10 3.41
C ASP A 70 -6.70 -1.63 4.45
N ILE A 71 -7.86 -2.09 4.02
CA ILE A 71 -8.86 -2.71 4.91
C ILE A 71 -8.49 -4.16 5.28
N SER A 72 -7.65 -4.81 4.48
CA SER A 72 -7.24 -6.20 4.64
C SER A 72 -5.91 -6.32 5.38
N GLN A 73 -5.96 -6.74 6.65
CA GLN A 73 -4.76 -7.05 7.45
C GLN A 73 -3.87 -8.10 6.76
N GLN A 74 -4.48 -9.12 6.14
CA GLN A 74 -3.74 -10.16 5.44
C GLN A 74 -2.92 -9.60 4.27
N ALA A 75 -3.52 -8.70 3.48
CA ALA A 75 -2.83 -8.07 2.36
C ALA A 75 -1.61 -7.27 2.83
N LEU A 76 -1.75 -6.53 3.93
CA LEU A 76 -0.66 -5.77 4.54
C LEU A 76 0.44 -6.69 5.08
N ASP A 77 0.09 -7.82 5.69
CA ASP A 77 1.07 -8.78 6.20
C ASP A 77 1.85 -9.45 5.06
N GLU A 78 1.19 -9.79 3.94
CA GLU A 78 1.84 -10.28 2.72
C GLU A 78 2.86 -9.25 2.17
N ALA A 79 2.46 -8.00 1.99
CA ALA A 79 3.36 -6.94 1.53
C ALA A 79 4.52 -6.67 2.52
N ARG A 80 4.24 -6.75 3.82
CA ARG A 80 5.26 -6.60 4.87
C ARG A 80 6.30 -7.71 4.80
N MET A 81 5.89 -8.97 4.59
CA MET A 81 6.82 -10.10 4.45
C MET A 81 7.73 -9.97 3.22
N ALA A 82 7.23 -9.35 2.14
CA ALA A 82 8.02 -9.07 0.94
C ALA A 82 8.96 -7.86 1.08
N THR A 83 8.79 -7.05 2.15
CA THR A 83 9.60 -5.85 2.39
C THR A 83 10.82 -6.20 3.26
N PRO A 84 12.05 -5.73 2.94
CA PRO A 84 13.24 -6.01 3.74
C PRO A 84 13.08 -5.67 5.22
N SER A 85 13.50 -6.57 6.10
CA SER A 85 13.49 -6.37 7.55
C SER A 85 14.22 -5.08 7.94
N GLY A 86 13.61 -4.28 8.83
CA GLY A 86 14.14 -2.99 9.27
C GLY A 86 13.78 -1.80 8.38
N SER A 87 13.07 -2.01 7.27
CA SER A 87 12.52 -0.94 6.45
C SER A 87 11.47 -0.13 7.23
N ARG A 88 11.50 1.19 7.08
CA ARG A 88 10.55 2.10 7.74
C ARG A 88 9.29 2.27 6.90
N VAL A 89 8.44 1.25 6.88
CA VAL A 89 7.08 1.32 6.31
C VAL A 89 6.04 1.32 7.43
N THR A 90 5.11 2.27 7.37
CA THR A 90 3.95 2.31 8.28
C THR A 90 2.77 1.60 7.64
N TRP A 91 2.28 0.53 8.27
CA TRP A 91 1.16 -0.27 7.78
C TRP A 91 -0.09 0.02 8.61
N MET A 92 -1.20 0.39 7.96
CA MET A 92 -2.44 0.78 8.63
C MET A 92 -3.61 -0.06 8.12
N CYS A 93 -4.11 -0.96 8.96
CA CYS A 93 -5.31 -1.75 8.68
C CYS A 93 -6.56 -0.95 9.05
N THR A 94 -7.11 -0.17 8.12
CA THR A 94 -8.27 0.69 8.35
C THR A 94 -9.05 0.94 7.08
N ASP A 95 -10.34 1.24 7.21
CA ASP A 95 -11.16 1.72 6.11
C ASP A 95 -10.78 3.17 5.80
N ILE A 96 -10.40 3.44 4.56
CA ILE A 96 -9.99 4.78 4.13
C ILE A 96 -11.09 5.84 4.37
N ARG A 97 -12.36 5.44 4.37
CA ARG A 97 -13.51 6.33 4.61
C ARG A 97 -13.61 6.80 6.06
N GLU A 98 -12.99 6.08 6.99
CA GLU A 98 -12.99 6.38 8.43
C GLU A 98 -11.63 6.90 8.91
N TRP A 99 -10.59 6.77 8.08
CA TRP A 99 -9.25 7.19 8.42
C TRP A 99 -9.07 8.70 8.29
N THR A 100 -8.62 9.32 9.38
CA THR A 100 -8.14 10.70 9.38
C THR A 100 -6.62 10.70 9.57
N PRO A 101 -5.84 11.18 8.58
CA PRO A 101 -4.39 11.28 8.71
C PRO A 101 -3.98 12.17 9.90
N ALA A 102 -3.15 11.65 10.80
CA ALA A 102 -2.55 12.44 11.88
C ALA A 102 -1.41 13.37 11.39
N ARG A 103 -1.07 13.30 10.11
CA ARG A 103 0.02 14.04 9.46
C ARG A 103 -0.31 14.31 7.99
N ASN A 104 0.36 15.31 7.43
CA ASN A 104 0.28 15.60 6.00
C ASN A 104 1.17 14.66 5.19
N TYR A 105 0.71 14.33 3.99
CA TYR A 105 1.44 13.55 2.98
C TYR A 105 1.77 14.44 1.78
N ASP A 106 2.97 14.27 1.24
CA ASP A 106 3.44 14.98 0.05
C ASP A 106 2.92 14.29 -1.23
N VAL A 107 2.74 12.97 -1.17
CA VAL A 107 2.19 12.15 -2.26
C VAL A 107 1.08 11.27 -1.72
N TRP A 108 -0.11 11.41 -2.33
CA TRP A 108 -1.23 10.50 -2.16
C TRP A 108 -1.37 9.65 -3.41
N HIS A 109 -1.05 8.37 -3.29
CA HIS A 109 -1.25 7.39 -4.35
C HIS A 109 -2.44 6.51 -3.99
N ASP A 110 -3.49 6.54 -4.83
CA ASP A 110 -4.76 5.88 -4.51
C ASP A 110 -5.16 4.88 -5.59
N ARG A 111 -5.38 3.65 -5.16
CA ARG A 111 -5.95 2.57 -5.97
C ARG A 111 -7.16 1.92 -5.30
N ALA A 112 -7.67 2.50 -4.21
CA ALA A 112 -8.87 2.04 -3.57
C ALA A 112 -10.08 2.42 -4.44
N VAL A 113 -10.57 1.45 -5.21
CA VAL A 113 -11.85 1.57 -5.92
C VAL A 113 -12.91 0.89 -5.05
N LEU A 114 -14.01 1.60 -4.78
CA LEU A 114 -15.16 1.08 -4.03
C LEU A 114 -15.91 -0.01 -4.80
#